data_AF-A0A803P679-F1
#
_entry.id   AF-A0A803P679-F1
#
_cell.length_a   1.000
_cell.length_b   1.000
_cell.length_c   1.000
_cell.angle_alpha   90.00
_cell.angle_beta   90.00
_cell.angle_gamma   90.00
#
_symmetry.space_group_name_H-M   'P 1'
#
loop_
_entity.id
_entity.type
_entity.pdbx_description
1 polymer ?
#
loop_
_entity_poly.entity_id
_entity_poly.type
_entity_poly.pdbx_seq_one_letter_code
_entity_poly.pdbx_strand_id
1 'polypeptide(L)'
;MRGQLEVVRKELGEVNQKLLAANTKVDELTKELEDMHSTEQLEADDEDVKNKKTREEELVKEVGDKKSRVEELEKEVDVLETPGLEVFYDFWKANPKGNFDYLGDSKDMYLNFCAAQAAKENLKATTSTAPTDQSAEVPTVQDDDPPAPSDRIDPYQEHGTPAL
;
A
#
# COMPACT_ATOMS: atom_id res chain seq x y z
N MET A 1 -42.41 -67.94 61.42
CA MET A 1 -42.57 -67.75 59.96
C MET A 1 -43.38 -66.50 59.58
N ARG A 2 -44.51 -66.19 60.23
CA ARG A 2 -45.35 -65.03 59.87
C ARG A 2 -44.63 -63.66 59.96
N GLY A 3 -43.84 -63.41 61.01
CA GLY A 3 -43.08 -62.15 61.16
C GLY A 3 -41.92 -61.97 60.18
N GLN A 4 -41.28 -63.06 59.72
CA GLN A 4 -40.23 -62.97 58.69
C GLN A 4 -40.81 -62.58 57.33
N LEU A 5 -42.03 -63.05 57.02
CA LEU A 5 -42.73 -62.69 55.78
C LEU A 5 -43.09 -61.21 55.71
N GLU A 6 -43.47 -60.60 56.83
CA GLU A 6 -43.78 -59.15 56.91
C GLU A 6 -42.54 -58.28 56.71
N VAL A 7 -41.40 -58.68 57.29
CA VAL A 7 -40.11 -58.00 57.10
C VAL A 7 -39.69 -58.05 55.63
N VAL A 8 -39.71 -59.23 55.01
CA VAL A 8 -39.36 -59.41 53.59
C VAL A 8 -40.28 -58.58 52.67
N ARG A 9 -41.58 -58.52 52.97
CA ARG A 9 -42.54 -57.73 52.18
C ARG A 9 -42.25 -56.24 52.26
N LYS A 10 -41.88 -55.74 53.45
CA LYS A 10 -41.51 -54.34 53.66
C LYS A 10 -40.23 -53.99 52.91
N GLU A 11 -39.18 -54.80 53.08
CA GLU A 11 -37.90 -54.63 52.40
C GLU A 11 -38.06 -54.65 50.87
N LEU A 12 -38.89 -55.56 50.34
CA LEU A 12 -39.19 -55.62 48.91
C LEU A 12 -39.87 -54.34 48.41
N GLY A 13 -40.79 -53.76 49.19
CA GLY A 13 -41.44 -52.49 48.87
C GLY A 13 -40.45 -51.32 48.84
N GLU A 14 -39.55 -51.24 49.83
CA GLU A 14 -38.50 -50.23 49.89
C GLU A 14 -37.50 -50.37 48.74
N VAL A 15 -37.10 -51.59 48.39
CA VAL A 15 -36.24 -51.88 47.23
C VAL A 15 -36.93 -51.45 45.93
N ASN A 16 -38.22 -51.73 45.78
CA ASN A 16 -38.95 -51.37 44.57
C ASN A 16 -39.08 -49.84 44.40
N GLN A 17 -39.28 -49.10 45.51
CA GLN A 17 -39.25 -47.63 45.48
C GLN A 17 -37.87 -47.09 45.11
N LYS A 18 -36.80 -47.66 45.66
CA LYS A 18 -35.42 -47.27 45.31
C LYS A 18 -35.12 -47.56 43.84
N LEU A 19 -35.60 -48.68 43.31
CA LEU A 19 -35.44 -49.04 41.90
C LEU A 19 -36.17 -48.05 40.98
N LEU A 20 -37.41 -47.68 41.31
CA LEU A 20 -38.17 -46.66 40.59
C LEU A 20 -37.43 -45.31 40.58
N ALA A 21 -36.97 -44.85 41.74
CA ALA A 21 -36.22 -43.60 41.84
C ALA A 21 -34.90 -43.63 41.07
N ALA A 22 -34.20 -44.77 41.08
CA ALA A 22 -32.98 -44.96 40.31
C ALA A 22 -33.25 -44.91 38.80
N ASN A 23 -34.32 -45.57 38.32
CA ASN A 23 -34.69 -45.53 36.91
C ASN A 23 -35.04 -44.10 36.45
N THR A 24 -35.83 -43.36 37.25
CA THR A 24 -36.14 -41.96 36.93
C THR A 24 -34.88 -41.11 36.80
N LYS A 25 -33.90 -41.33 37.69
CA LYS A 25 -32.63 -40.60 37.64
C LYS A 25 -31.77 -40.99 36.44
N VAL A 26 -31.82 -42.26 36.02
CA VAL A 26 -31.17 -42.70 34.78
C VAL A 26 -31.80 -42.02 33.57
N ASP A 27 -33.13 -41.98 33.49
CA ASP A 27 -33.84 -41.32 32.39
C ASP A 27 -33.51 -39.81 32.32
N GLU A 28 -33.45 -39.13 33.47
CA GLU A 28 -33.05 -37.72 33.56
C GLU A 28 -31.62 -37.51 33.08
N LEU A 29 -30.67 -38.34 33.52
CA LEU A 29 -29.27 -38.24 33.12
C LEU A 29 -29.06 -38.59 31.65
N THR A 30 -29.81 -39.55 31.11
CA THR A 30 -29.77 -39.87 29.67
C THR A 30 -30.24 -38.68 28.85
N LYS A 31 -31.33 -38.03 29.26
CA LYS A 31 -31.82 -36.83 28.59
C LYS A 31 -30.83 -35.66 28.70
N GLU A 32 -30.24 -35.44 29.87
CA GLU A 32 -29.22 -34.40 30.06
C GLU A 32 -27.95 -34.68 29.22
N LEU A 33 -27.59 -35.95 29.02
CA LEU A 33 -26.49 -36.34 28.14
C LEU A 33 -26.81 -36.10 26.65
N GLU A 34 -28.06 -36.34 26.23
CA GLU A 34 -28.53 -36.03 24.87
C GLU A 34 -28.64 -34.50 24.64
N ASP A 35 -29.04 -33.75 25.67
CA ASP A 35 -29.16 -32.29 25.64
C ASP A 35 -27.80 -31.58 25.77
N MET A 36 -26.79 -32.22 26.37
CA MET A 36 -25.41 -31.74 26.36
C MET A 36 -24.84 -31.84 24.94
N HIS A 37 -25.00 -30.75 24.20
CA HIS A 37 -24.27 -30.35 23.00
C HIS A 37 -23.65 -31.53 22.23
N SER A 38 -24.41 -32.06 21.27
CA SER A 38 -23.94 -33.11 20.36
C SER A 38 -22.53 -32.78 19.88
N THR A 39 -21.63 -33.77 19.94
CA THR A 39 -20.27 -33.68 19.40
C THR A 39 -20.25 -33.18 17.96
N GLU A 40 -21.32 -33.43 17.20
CA GLU A 40 -21.52 -32.92 15.85
C GLU A 40 -21.59 -31.39 15.78
N GLN A 41 -22.15 -30.73 16.80
CA GLN A 41 -22.20 -29.27 16.86
C GLN A 41 -20.81 -28.67 17.11
N LEU A 42 -20.00 -29.31 17.97
CA LEU A 42 -18.61 -28.93 18.20
C LEU A 42 -17.75 -29.11 16.95
N GLU A 43 -17.96 -30.20 16.19
CA GLU A 43 -17.28 -30.42 14.91
C GLU A 43 -17.70 -29.40 13.85
N ALA A 44 -18.98 -29.04 13.77
CA ALA A 44 -19.47 -28.00 12.87
C ALA A 44 -18.88 -26.61 13.19
N ASP A 45 -18.80 -26.27 14.47
CA ASP A 45 -18.22 -25.02 14.94
C ASP A 45 -16.70 -24.96 14.64
N ASP A 46 -15.98 -26.08 14.79
CA ASP A 46 -14.54 -26.17 14.45
C ASP A 46 -14.28 -25.99 12.95
N GLU A 47 -15.11 -26.60 12.09
CA GLU A 47 -15.02 -26.40 10.64
C GLU A 47 -15.34 -24.96 10.22
N ASP A 48 -16.33 -24.32 10.85
CA ASP A 48 -16.63 -22.90 10.60
C ASP A 48 -15.45 -22.00 11.00
N VAL A 49 -14.80 -22.28 12.14
CA VAL A 49 -13.60 -21.54 12.58
C VAL A 49 -12.45 -21.72 11.59
N LYS A 50 -12.19 -22.95 11.11
CA LYS A 50 -11.15 -23.20 10.10
C LYS A 50 -11.43 -22.45 8.80
N ASN A 51 -12.66 -22.51 8.30
CA ASN A 51 -13.07 -21.83 7.08
C ASN A 51 -12.91 -20.31 7.22
N LYS A 52 -13.31 -19.73 8.35
CA LYS A 52 -13.12 -18.31 8.64
C LYS A 52 -11.64 -17.93 8.65
N LYS A 53 -10.79 -18.75 9.27
CA LYS A 53 -9.35 -18.52 9.30
C LYS A 53 -8.73 -18.57 7.90
N THR A 54 -9.07 -19.56 7.09
CA THR A 54 -8.61 -19.64 5.70
C THR A 54 -9.06 -18.41 4.91
N ARG A 55 -10.31 -17.98 5.09
CA ARG A 55 -10.82 -16.77 4.44
C ARG A 55 -10.10 -15.51 4.89
N GLU A 56 -9.76 -15.41 6.16
CA GLU A 56 -8.97 -14.30 6.71
C GLU A 56 -7.57 -14.25 6.07
N GLU A 57 -6.88 -15.39 5.97
CA GLU A 57 -5.56 -15.49 5.36
C GLU A 57 -5.58 -15.06 3.87
N GLU A 58 -6.60 -15.47 3.12
CA GLU A 58 -6.83 -15.02 1.73
C GLU A 58 -7.03 -13.51 1.64
N LEU A 59 -7.87 -12.95 2.51
CA LEU A 59 -8.15 -11.51 2.52
C LEU A 59 -6.93 -10.70 2.90
N VAL A 60 -6.12 -11.16 3.85
CA VAL A 60 -4.86 -10.50 4.22
C VAL A 60 -3.92 -10.45 3.03
N LYS A 61 -3.81 -11.55 2.26
CA LYS A 61 -3.00 -11.59 1.05
C LYS A 61 -3.53 -10.63 -0.02
N GLU A 62 -4.84 -10.66 -0.29
CA GLU A 62 -5.46 -9.79 -1.28
C GLU A 62 -5.29 -8.30 -0.94
N VAL A 63 -5.44 -7.93 0.34
CA VAL A 63 -5.20 -6.56 0.82
C VAL A 63 -3.73 -6.18 0.65
N GLY A 64 -2.80 -7.09 0.92
CA GLY A 64 -1.37 -6.89 0.70
C GLY A 64 -1.06 -6.60 -0.78
N ASP A 65 -1.55 -7.44 -1.69
CA ASP A 65 -1.34 -7.28 -3.13
C ASP A 65 -1.92 -5.97 -3.64
N LYS A 66 -3.15 -5.62 -3.20
CA LYS A 66 -3.79 -4.35 -3.56
C LYS A 66 -3.02 -3.14 -3.05
N LYS A 67 -2.50 -3.20 -1.81
CA LYS A 67 -1.69 -2.12 -1.24
C LYS A 67 -0.43 -1.90 -2.07
N SER A 68 0.28 -2.97 -2.43
CA SER A 68 1.47 -2.86 -3.29
C SER A 68 1.13 -2.27 -4.66
N ARG A 69 -0.02 -2.60 -5.25
CA ARG A 69 -0.44 -2.01 -6.53
C ARG A 69 -0.78 -0.52 -6.41
N VAL A 70 -1.36 -0.09 -5.30
CA VAL A 70 -1.59 1.35 -5.03
C VAL A 70 -0.26 2.09 -4.94
N GLU A 71 0.70 1.57 -4.17
CA GLU A 71 2.03 2.18 -4.04
C GLU A 71 2.79 2.25 -5.37
N GLU A 72 2.58 1.28 -6.27
CA GLU A 72 3.14 1.31 -7.63
C GLU A 72 2.48 2.38 -8.49
N LEU A 73 1.14 2.44 -8.49
CA LEU A 73 0.38 3.44 -9.24
C LEU A 73 0.66 4.86 -8.77
N GLU A 74 0.83 5.09 -7.47
CA GLU A 74 1.23 6.40 -6.94
C GLU A 74 2.57 6.85 -7.54
N LYS A 75 3.57 5.95 -7.60
CA LYS A 75 4.86 6.26 -8.24
C LYS A 75 4.71 6.52 -9.74
N GLU A 76 3.88 5.75 -10.44
CA GLU A 76 3.61 5.98 -11.86
C GLU A 76 2.98 7.36 -12.09
N VAL A 77 2.05 7.78 -11.22
CA VAL A 77 1.43 9.12 -11.25
C VAL A 77 2.46 10.21 -10.98
N ASP A 78 3.29 10.07 -9.94
CA ASP A 78 4.35 11.04 -9.61
C ASP A 78 5.32 11.24 -10.78
N VAL A 79 5.68 10.16 -11.47
CA VAL A 79 6.56 10.20 -12.65
C VAL A 79 5.90 10.96 -13.81
N LEU A 80 4.59 10.84 -13.97
CA LEU A 80 3.85 11.49 -15.06
C LEU A 80 3.40 12.92 -14.74
N GLU A 81 3.32 13.29 -13.47
CA GLU A 81 2.86 14.61 -13.04
C GLU A 81 3.75 15.72 -13.60
N THR A 82 5.08 15.58 -13.46
CA THR A 82 6.02 16.62 -13.91
C THR A 82 6.02 16.81 -15.44
N PRO A 83 6.20 15.75 -16.27
CA PRO A 83 6.12 15.90 -17.72
C PRO A 83 4.75 16.40 -18.20
N GLY A 84 3.66 15.97 -17.55
CA GLY A 84 2.32 16.45 -17.87
C GLY A 84 2.15 17.95 -17.62
N LEU A 85 2.69 18.45 -16.51
CA LEU A 85 2.72 19.87 -16.18
C LEU A 85 3.58 20.68 -17.16
N GLU A 86 4.71 20.15 -17.60
CA GLU A 86 5.57 20.80 -18.61
C GLU A 86 4.87 20.93 -19.96
N VAL A 87 4.26 19.86 -20.46
CA VAL A 87 3.47 19.88 -21.71
C VAL A 87 2.32 20.88 -21.61
N PHE A 88 1.64 20.92 -20.46
CA PHE A 88 0.58 21.89 -20.22
C PHE A 88 1.12 23.33 -20.23
N TYR A 89 2.29 23.58 -19.62
CA TYR A 89 2.91 24.90 -19.60
C TYR A 89 3.23 25.41 -21.00
N ASP A 90 3.80 24.56 -21.86
CA ASP A 90 4.06 24.91 -23.26
C ASP A 90 2.76 25.25 -24.02
N PHE A 91 1.72 24.45 -23.81
CA PHE A 91 0.40 24.71 -24.37
C PHE A 91 -0.21 26.04 -23.87
N TRP A 92 -0.14 26.30 -22.56
CA TRP A 92 -0.63 27.52 -21.94
C TRP A 92 0.10 28.76 -22.50
N LYS A 93 1.42 28.69 -22.62
CA LYS A 93 2.26 29.77 -23.18
C LYS A 93 1.92 30.07 -24.63
N ALA A 94 1.61 29.05 -25.43
CA ALA A 94 1.15 29.22 -26.80
C ALA A 94 -0.27 29.79 -26.91
N ASN A 95 -1.07 29.74 -25.83
CA ASN A 95 -2.50 30.09 -25.84
C ASN A 95 -2.87 31.07 -24.70
N PRO A 96 -2.38 32.33 -24.73
CA PRO A 96 -2.55 33.29 -23.62
C PRO A 96 -4.00 33.76 -23.40
N LYS A 97 -4.92 33.48 -24.34
CA LYS A 97 -6.36 33.76 -24.22
C LYS A 97 -7.20 32.49 -24.06
N GLY A 98 -6.55 31.35 -23.85
CA GLY A 98 -7.23 30.06 -23.68
C GLY A 98 -8.16 30.07 -22.47
N ASN A 99 -9.34 29.45 -22.62
CA ASN A 99 -10.17 29.10 -21.47
C ASN A 99 -9.79 27.68 -21.01
N PHE A 100 -9.55 27.53 -19.72
CA PHE A 100 -9.12 26.27 -19.08
C PHE A 100 -10.16 25.72 -18.08
N ASP A 101 -11.43 26.15 -18.17
CA ASP A 101 -12.51 25.67 -17.28
C ASP A 101 -12.75 24.15 -17.38
N TYR A 102 -12.37 23.53 -18.49
CA TYR A 102 -12.46 22.07 -18.68
C TYR A 102 -11.55 21.27 -17.73
N LEU A 103 -10.57 21.93 -17.08
CA LEU A 103 -9.69 21.29 -16.09
C LEU A 103 -10.38 21.06 -14.74
N GLY A 104 -11.57 21.64 -14.51
CA GLY A 104 -12.32 21.46 -13.27
C GLY A 104 -11.49 21.81 -12.03
N ASP A 105 -11.51 20.93 -11.03
CA ASP A 105 -10.85 21.13 -9.73
C ASP A 105 -9.32 21.20 -9.84
N SER A 106 -8.72 20.65 -10.90
CA SER A 106 -7.26 20.70 -11.12
C SER A 106 -6.80 22.04 -11.70
N LYS A 107 -7.72 22.91 -12.17
CA LYS A 107 -7.39 24.15 -12.87
C LYS A 107 -6.39 25.02 -12.10
N ASP A 108 -6.61 25.21 -10.81
CA ASP A 108 -5.77 26.08 -9.99
C ASP A 108 -4.35 25.54 -9.86
N MET A 109 -4.19 24.22 -9.72
CA MET A 109 -2.88 23.56 -9.68
C MET A 109 -2.08 23.82 -10.96
N TYR A 110 -2.68 23.56 -12.12
CA TYR A 110 -2.04 23.74 -13.43
C TYR A 110 -1.68 25.22 -13.70
N LEU A 111 -2.58 26.16 -13.37
CA LEU A 111 -2.33 27.59 -13.56
C LEU A 111 -1.27 28.13 -12.59
N ASN A 112 -1.27 27.67 -11.33
CA ASN A 112 -0.24 28.02 -10.36
C ASN A 112 1.14 27.54 -10.80
N PHE A 113 1.22 26.31 -11.32
CA PHE A 113 2.47 25.79 -11.91
C PHE A 113 2.97 26.70 -13.05
N CYS A 114 2.09 27.07 -13.98
CA CYS A 114 2.46 27.95 -15.10
C CYS A 114 2.94 29.32 -14.63
N ALA A 115 2.26 29.93 -13.66
CA ALA A 115 2.64 31.21 -13.09
C ALA A 115 4.02 31.15 -12.42
N ALA A 116 4.29 30.08 -11.65
CA ALA A 116 5.57 29.86 -11.01
C ALA A 116 6.69 29.65 -12.03
N GLN A 117 6.43 28.90 -13.10
CA GLN A 117 7.40 28.63 -14.14
C GLN A 117 7.74 29.89 -14.96
N ALA A 118 6.74 30.69 -15.32
CA ALA A 118 6.94 31.98 -15.98
C ALA A 118 7.77 32.95 -15.12
N ALA A 119 7.54 32.97 -13.80
CA ALA A 119 8.34 33.77 -12.88
C ALA A 119 9.82 33.34 -12.87
N LYS A 120 10.10 32.02 -12.88
CA LYS A 120 11.46 31.48 -12.95
C LYS A 120 12.16 31.87 -14.25
N GLU A 121 11.48 31.79 -15.39
CA GLU A 121 12.04 32.21 -16.69
C GLU A 121 12.39 33.71 -16.70
N ASN A 122 11.51 34.56 -16.17
CA ASN A 122 11.75 36.00 -16.09
C ASN A 122 12.95 36.34 -15.20
N LEU A 123 13.12 35.66 -14.06
CA LEU A 123 14.34 35.81 -13.24
C LEU A 123 15.60 35.39 -14.02
N LYS A 124 15.56 34.24 -14.72
CA LYS A 124 16.71 33.74 -15.50
C LYS A 124 17.11 34.72 -16.61
N ALA A 125 16.14 35.35 -17.28
CA ALA A 125 16.40 36.35 -18.31
C ALA A 125 17.04 37.64 -17.74
N THR A 126 16.64 38.04 -16.52
CA THR A 126 17.12 39.27 -15.87
C THR A 126 18.54 39.11 -15.30
N THR A 127 18.90 37.92 -14.82
CA THR A 127 20.26 37.64 -14.33
C THR A 127 21.28 37.47 -15.47
N SER A 128 20.83 37.12 -16.67
CA SER A 128 21.68 36.94 -17.86
C SER A 128 22.03 38.25 -18.59
N THR A 129 21.46 39.39 -18.18
CA THR A 129 21.62 40.70 -18.86
C THR A 129 22.33 41.75 -18.02
N ALA A 130 23.07 41.37 -16.98
CA ALA A 130 23.97 42.31 -16.30
C ALA A 130 25.05 42.80 -17.31
N PRO A 131 25.18 44.11 -17.57
CA PRO A 131 26.19 44.63 -18.46
C PRO A 131 27.57 44.53 -17.79
N THR A 132 28.47 43.77 -18.39
CA THR A 132 29.91 43.97 -18.21
C THR A 132 30.27 45.24 -18.95
N ASP A 133 30.24 46.38 -18.26
CA ASP A 133 30.83 47.62 -18.75
C ASP A 133 31.98 48.08 -17.85
N GLN A 134 33.04 48.52 -18.50
CA GLN A 134 34.41 48.63 -18.03
C GLN A 134 34.64 49.90 -17.21
N SER A 135 35.50 49.83 -16.19
CA SER A 135 36.48 50.89 -15.87
C SER A 135 37.41 50.49 -14.72
N ALA A 136 38.63 50.09 -15.06
CA ALA A 136 39.82 50.40 -14.28
C ALA A 136 41.01 50.43 -15.25
N GLU A 137 41.49 51.65 -15.52
CA GLU A 137 42.77 51.89 -16.18
C GLU A 137 43.89 51.15 -15.43
N VAL A 138 44.74 50.43 -16.15
CA VAL A 138 46.06 50.01 -15.67
C VAL A 138 47.08 50.27 -16.80
N PRO A 139 48.25 50.88 -16.52
CA PRO A 139 49.20 51.28 -17.55
C PRO A 139 50.04 50.11 -18.08
N THR A 140 50.44 50.27 -19.33
CA THR A 140 51.35 49.47 -20.16
C THR A 140 52.68 49.09 -19.48
N VAL A 141 53.08 47.81 -19.59
CA VAL A 141 54.50 47.38 -19.53
C VAL A 141 54.75 46.32 -20.62
N GLN A 142 55.89 46.48 -21.29
CA GLN A 142 56.37 45.81 -22.50
C GLN A 142 56.81 44.35 -22.33
N ASP A 143 56.73 43.65 -23.46
CA ASP A 143 57.60 42.62 -24.07
C ASP A 143 58.59 41.81 -23.19
N ASP A 144 58.55 40.47 -23.32
CA ASP A 144 59.65 39.72 -23.95
C ASP A 144 59.30 38.22 -24.22
N ASP A 145 59.53 37.85 -25.48
CA ASP A 145 59.91 36.54 -26.09
C ASP A 145 58.98 35.29 -26.13
N PRO A 146 58.72 34.75 -27.34
CA PRO A 146 58.39 33.33 -27.63
C PRO A 146 59.60 32.62 -28.30
N PRO A 147 59.58 31.38 -28.87
CA PRO A 147 58.52 30.36 -28.98
C PRO A 147 58.96 28.87 -28.74
N ALA A 148 57.97 27.96 -28.87
CA ALA A 148 58.02 26.65 -29.58
C ALA A 148 58.50 25.37 -28.84
N PRO A 149 58.19 24.14 -29.35
CA PRO A 149 56.98 23.67 -30.08
C PRO A 149 56.48 22.25 -29.68
N SER A 150 55.33 21.88 -30.25
CA SER A 150 54.91 20.54 -30.72
C SER A 150 54.89 19.32 -29.79
N ASP A 151 53.70 18.71 -29.67
CA ASP A 151 53.33 17.46 -30.39
C ASP A 151 51.77 17.39 -30.42
N ARG A 152 51.04 17.39 -31.54
CA ARG A 152 50.81 16.30 -32.53
C ARG A 152 50.39 15.00 -31.79
N ILE A 153 49.23 14.35 -31.96
CA ILE A 153 48.32 14.10 -33.10
C ILE A 153 46.93 13.68 -32.55
N ASP A 154 45.87 14.39 -32.96
CA ASP A 154 44.56 14.00 -33.56
C ASP A 154 44.17 12.49 -33.79
N PRO A 155 42.97 12.12 -34.32
CA PRO A 155 41.67 11.89 -33.65
C PRO A 155 41.04 10.52 -34.05
N TYR A 156 39.76 10.28 -33.71
CA TYR A 156 38.92 9.11 -34.12
C TYR A 156 39.27 7.76 -33.44
N GLN A 157 38.40 6.78 -33.21
CA GLN A 157 36.97 6.56 -33.49
C GLN A 157 36.52 5.34 -32.66
N GLU A 158 35.34 5.45 -32.06
CA GLU A 158 34.21 4.51 -32.12
C GLU A 158 34.32 2.99 -31.87
N HIS A 159 33.32 2.55 -31.09
CA HIS A 159 32.50 1.32 -31.15
C HIS A 159 33.10 -0.05 -30.83
N GLY A 160 32.37 -0.76 -29.94
CA GLY A 160 32.24 -2.21 -30.01
C GLY A 160 32.48 -2.95 -28.70
N THR A 161 31.49 -2.98 -27.81
CA THR A 161 31.15 -4.24 -27.09
C THR A 161 30.35 -5.14 -28.07
N PRO A 162 30.12 -6.45 -27.84
CA PRO A 162 30.56 -7.32 -26.75
C PRO A 162 30.99 -8.76 -27.21
N ALA A 163 31.22 -9.62 -26.21
CA ALA A 163 30.93 -11.07 -26.14
C ALA A 163 32.15 -11.99 -25.95
N LEU A 164 32.28 -12.57 -24.75
CA LEU A 164 31.87 -13.93 -24.41
C LEU A 164 31.92 -14.16 -22.90
#